data_AF-A0A1X0R2J0-F1
#
_entry.id   AF-A0A1X0R2J0-F1
#
_cell.length_a   1.000
_cell.length_b   1.000
_cell.length_c   1.000
_cell.angle_alpha   90.00
_cell.angle_beta   90.00
_cell.angle_gamma   90.00
#
_symmetry.space_group_name_H-M   'P 1'
#
loop_
_entity.id
_entity.type
_entity.pdbx_description
1 polymer ?
#
loop_
_entity_poly.entity_id
_entity_poly.type
_entity_poly.pdbx_seq_one_letter_code
_entity_poly.pdbx_strand_id
1 'polypeptide(L)'
;MTDSNEHTETEATSPTKTPAPSLSQRQSTLLKANRRSNFFYRNLQNEPPIGNPENSDEYNARLKQEYEQLQLINHTLEVMIDDFQKVVNTQKQLARHVDDTDKLLDVWSTILETTEKYKRLIEGPTWEKKEENGQ
;
A
#
# COMPACT_ATOMS: atom_id res chain seq x y z
N MET A 1 -7.59 32.97 -71.80
CA MET A 1 -7.89 31.74 -72.57
C MET A 1 -7.63 30.55 -71.67
N THR A 2 -8.71 29.80 -71.38
CA THR A 2 -8.80 28.33 -71.13
C THR A 2 -7.84 27.71 -70.10
N ASP A 3 -8.25 27.40 -68.87
CA ASP A 3 -9.13 26.29 -68.38
C ASP A 3 -8.57 24.86 -68.44
N SER A 4 -8.69 24.20 -67.28
CA SER A 4 -8.89 22.75 -67.02
C SER A 4 -7.69 21.79 -67.03
N ASN A 5 -7.63 20.70 -66.25
CA ASN A 5 -8.30 20.20 -65.04
C ASN A 5 -7.71 18.77 -64.81
N GLU A 6 -7.59 18.33 -63.55
CA GLU A 6 -7.53 16.91 -63.07
C GLU A 6 -6.43 15.95 -63.64
N HIS A 7 -5.81 15.01 -62.92
CA HIS A 7 -6.26 14.15 -61.82
C HIS A 7 -5.05 13.45 -61.15
N THR A 8 -5.14 13.31 -59.83
CA THR A 8 -4.70 12.17 -58.97
C THR A 8 -3.54 11.28 -59.40
N GLU A 9 -2.52 11.18 -58.54
CA GLU A 9 -2.16 9.88 -57.96
C GLU A 9 -1.54 10.02 -56.57
N THR A 10 -2.13 9.26 -55.66
CA THR A 10 -1.74 9.00 -54.28
C THR A 10 -0.38 8.31 -54.18
N GLU A 11 0.53 8.83 -53.37
CA GLU A 11 1.54 7.98 -52.74
C GLU A 11 1.74 8.39 -51.27
N ALA A 12 0.98 7.71 -50.42
CA ALA A 12 1.18 7.68 -48.99
C ALA A 12 2.25 6.63 -48.67
N THR A 13 3.38 7.04 -48.07
CA THR A 13 4.13 6.36 -46.99
C THR A 13 5.51 7.02 -46.89
N SER A 14 5.86 7.74 -45.83
CA SER A 14 6.29 7.13 -44.56
C SER A 14 6.44 8.22 -43.49
N PRO A 15 5.88 8.09 -42.27
CA PRO A 15 6.31 8.91 -41.15
C PRO A 15 7.67 8.41 -40.65
N THR A 16 8.65 9.31 -40.62
CA THR A 16 9.95 9.12 -39.96
C THR A 16 9.73 8.60 -38.54
N LYS A 17 10.06 7.32 -38.36
CA LYS A 17 9.87 6.56 -37.13
C LYS A 17 10.95 6.98 -36.13
N THR A 18 10.63 7.95 -35.28
CA THR A 18 11.36 8.14 -34.01
C THR A 18 11.34 6.81 -33.26
N PRO A 19 12.48 6.19 -32.94
CA PRO A 19 12.46 4.99 -32.13
C PRO A 19 11.98 5.38 -30.73
N ALA A 20 10.85 4.80 -30.32
CA ALA A 20 10.38 4.87 -28.95
C ALA A 20 11.49 4.40 -27.99
N PRO A 21 11.69 5.05 -26.82
CA PRO A 21 12.59 4.52 -25.82
C PRO A 21 12.09 3.12 -25.43
N SER A 22 12.95 2.12 -25.59
CA SER A 22 12.61 0.72 -25.35
C SER A 22 12.19 0.52 -23.89
N LEU A 23 10.98 0.00 -23.70
CA LEU A 23 10.38 -0.34 -22.40
C LEU A 23 10.98 -1.62 -21.78
N SER A 24 12.24 -1.91 -22.07
CA SER A 24 12.88 -3.18 -21.70
C SER A 24 14.07 -2.97 -20.77
N GLN A 25 13.97 -2.10 -19.76
CA GLN A 25 14.91 -2.18 -18.62
C GLN A 25 14.45 -1.51 -17.33
N ARG A 26 13.15 -1.56 -16.99
CA ARG A 26 12.76 -1.44 -15.57
C ARG A 26 12.93 -2.81 -14.92
N GLN A 27 14.17 -3.14 -14.58
CA GLN A 27 14.47 -4.29 -13.73
C GLN A 27 13.87 -4.02 -12.35
N SER A 28 12.64 -4.47 -12.14
CA SER A 28 12.06 -4.62 -10.80
C SER A 28 12.87 -5.70 -10.08
N THR A 29 13.95 -5.29 -9.44
CA THR A 29 14.66 -6.15 -8.50
C THR A 29 13.75 -6.34 -7.30
N LEU A 30 12.91 -7.38 -7.37
CA LEU A 30 12.23 -7.97 -6.23
C LEU A 30 13.32 -8.46 -5.26
N LEU A 31 13.72 -7.57 -4.37
CA LEU A 31 14.70 -7.85 -3.33
C LEU A 31 14.06 -8.84 -2.36
N LYS A 32 14.52 -10.10 -2.40
CA LYS A 32 14.23 -11.11 -1.38
C LYS A 32 14.42 -10.48 0.00
N ALA A 33 13.39 -10.59 0.85
CA ALA A 33 13.24 -9.87 2.12
C ALA A 33 14.44 -9.97 3.09
N ASN A 34 15.35 -10.93 2.88
CA ASN A 34 16.51 -11.17 3.73
C ASN A 34 17.82 -10.45 3.28
N ARG A 35 17.76 -9.56 2.28
CA ARG A 35 18.89 -8.70 1.84
C ARG A 35 18.62 -7.19 2.02
N ARG A 36 17.68 -6.80 2.89
CA ARG A 36 17.24 -5.39 3.02
C ARG A 36 18.16 -4.47 3.83
N SER A 37 19.34 -4.91 4.27
CA SER A 37 20.03 -4.23 5.39
C SER A 37 21.46 -3.77 5.12
N ASN A 38 21.83 -3.38 3.90
CA ASN A 38 23.14 -2.73 3.67
C ASN A 38 23.08 -1.44 2.84
N PHE A 39 21.94 -1.12 2.21
CA PHE A 39 21.82 0.11 1.43
C PHE A 39 21.73 1.35 2.33
N PHE A 40 21.01 1.23 3.45
CA PHE A 40 20.84 2.34 4.40
C PHE A 40 22.04 2.55 5.33
N TYR A 41 22.93 1.57 5.47
CA TYR A 41 24.06 1.65 6.39
C TYR A 41 25.29 2.34 5.80
N ARG A 42 25.34 2.55 4.48
CA ARG A 42 26.49 3.20 3.82
C ARG A 42 26.55 4.71 4.06
N ASN A 43 25.45 5.33 4.47
CA ASN A 43 25.36 6.77 4.78
C ASN A 43 25.32 7.07 6.29
N LEU A 44 25.68 6.12 7.16
CA LEU A 44 25.79 6.34 8.61
C LEU A 44 26.90 7.32 9.01
N GLN A 45 27.70 7.77 8.06
CA GLN A 45 28.58 8.91 8.26
C GLN A 45 27.74 10.18 8.28
N ASN A 46 27.02 10.37 9.38
CA ASN A 46 26.24 11.57 9.72
C ASN A 46 27.14 12.78 9.99
N GLU A 47 28.42 12.71 9.66
CA GLU A 47 29.36 13.79 9.85
C GLU A 47 29.35 14.66 8.59
N PRO A 48 29.17 15.99 8.72
CA PRO A 48 29.22 16.88 7.58
C PRO A 48 30.56 16.73 6.85
N PRO A 49 30.60 16.85 5.50
CA PRO A 49 31.85 16.76 4.77
C PRO A 49 32.84 17.81 5.29
N ILE A 50 33.94 17.35 5.90
CA ILE A 50 35.05 18.23 6.28
C ILE A 50 35.65 18.74 4.98
N GLY A 51 35.71 20.07 4.81
CA GLY A 51 36.27 20.68 3.61
C GLY A 51 37.68 20.19 3.38
N ASN A 52 37.89 19.41 2.32
CA ASN A 52 39.21 18.94 1.98
C ASN A 52 39.99 20.13 1.38
N PRO A 53 41.12 20.55 1.95
CA PRO A 53 41.92 21.64 1.41
C PRO A 53 42.50 21.35 0.01
N GLU A 54 42.47 20.08 -0.45
CA GLU A 54 42.86 19.70 -1.81
C GLU A 54 41.75 19.90 -2.86
N ASN A 55 40.50 20.04 -2.44
CA ASN A 55 39.37 20.28 -3.35
C ASN A 55 39.17 21.77 -3.58
N SER A 56 38.63 22.15 -4.74
CA SER A 56 38.22 23.54 -4.96
C SER A 56 37.11 23.95 -3.99
N ASP A 57 37.10 25.21 -3.56
CA ASP A 57 36.08 25.75 -2.66
C ASP A 57 34.66 25.54 -3.21
N GLU A 58 34.49 25.64 -4.54
CA GLU A 58 33.22 25.38 -5.22
C GLU A 58 32.77 23.92 -5.08
N TYR A 59 33.71 22.96 -5.18
CA TYR A 59 33.40 21.55 -5.00
C TYR A 59 33.02 21.22 -3.56
N ASN A 60 33.74 21.79 -2.58
CA ASN A 60 33.41 21.64 -1.17
C ASN A 60 32.02 22.25 -0.83
N ALA A 61 31.68 23.39 -1.43
CA ALA A 61 30.36 24.01 -1.27
C ALA A 61 29.23 23.14 -1.86
N ARG A 62 29.44 22.56 -3.05
CA ARG A 62 28.49 21.60 -3.65
C ARG A 62 28.33 20.35 -2.80
N LEU A 63 29.41 19.80 -2.27
CA LEU A 63 29.38 18.61 -1.42
C LEU A 63 28.58 18.85 -0.13
N LYS A 64 28.70 20.05 0.46
CA LYS A 64 27.88 20.45 1.60
C LYS A 64 26.40 20.54 1.23
N GLN A 65 26.08 21.12 0.08
CA GLN A 65 24.70 21.21 -0.40
C GLN A 65 24.09 19.81 -0.66
N GLU A 66 24.85 18.90 -1.28
CA GLU A 66 24.43 17.51 -1.50
C GLU A 66 24.20 16.79 -0.16
N TYR A 67 25.07 17.00 0.82
CA TYR A 67 24.90 16.45 2.16
C TYR A 67 23.62 16.96 2.85
N GLU A 68 23.35 18.28 2.80
CA GLU A 68 22.12 18.86 3.36
C GLU A 68 20.86 18.30 2.68
N GLN A 69 20.90 18.09 1.36
CA GLN A 69 19.81 17.45 0.63
C GLN A 69 19.60 15.99 1.07
N LEU A 70 20.67 15.22 1.23
CA LEU A 70 20.59 13.85 1.71
C LEU A 70 20.08 13.77 3.15
N GLN A 71 20.45 14.74 4.00
CA GLN A 71 19.94 14.82 5.36
C GLN A 71 18.43 15.08 5.39
N LEU A 72 17.94 15.97 4.53
CA LEU A 72 16.50 16.24 4.40
C LEU A 72 15.75 14.99 3.93
N ILE A 73 16.31 14.24 2.97
CA ILE A 73 15.72 12.98 2.48
C ILE A 73 15.69 11.94 3.60
N ASN A 74 16.79 11.76 4.34
CA ASN A 74 16.84 10.83 5.46
C ASN A 74 15.79 11.17 6.52
N HIS A 75 15.68 12.45 6.91
CA HIS A 75 14.67 12.88 7.85
C HIS A 75 13.25 12.61 7.35
N THR A 76 12.97 12.87 6.07
CA THR A 76 11.66 12.59 5.48
C THR A 76 11.35 11.09 5.49
N LEU A 77 12.34 10.25 5.20
CA LEU A 77 12.18 8.80 5.25
C LEU A 77 11.93 8.30 6.68
N GLU A 78 12.61 8.87 7.68
CA GLU A 78 12.37 8.55 9.09
C GLU A 78 10.93 8.88 9.50
N VAL A 79 10.43 10.05 9.12
CA VAL A 79 9.03 10.45 9.37
C VAL A 79 8.05 9.49 8.68
N MET A 80 8.31 9.13 7.40
CA MET A 80 7.47 8.17 6.69
C MET A 80 7.46 6.80 7.37
N ILE A 81 8.61 6.33 7.86
CA ILE A 81 8.71 5.05 8.58
C ILE A 81 7.88 5.10 9.86
N ASP A 82 7.95 6.18 10.63
CA ASP A 82 7.14 6.37 11.83
C ASP A 82 5.64 6.38 11.50
N ASP A 83 5.24 7.08 10.44
CA ASP A 83 3.84 7.10 10.00
C ASP A 83 3.35 5.72 9.52
N PHE A 84 4.17 4.95 8.81
CA PHE A 84 3.84 3.57 8.47
C PHE A 84 3.70 2.69 9.72
N GLN A 85 4.54 2.88 10.73
CA GLN A 85 4.41 2.16 12.00
C GLN A 85 3.09 2.50 12.72
N LYS A 86 2.69 3.78 12.72
CA LYS A 86 1.38 4.21 13.24
C LYS A 86 0.22 3.53 12.50
N VAL A 87 0.26 3.51 11.16
CA VAL A 87 -0.76 2.85 10.34
C VAL A 87 -0.84 1.35 10.61
N VAL A 88 0.30 0.67 10.79
CA VAL A 88 0.32 -0.75 11.16
C VAL A 88 -0.34 -0.97 12.53
N ASN A 89 -0.10 -0.08 13.49
CA ASN A 89 -0.71 -0.19 14.82
C ASN A 89 -2.22 0.06 14.78
N THR A 90 -2.69 1.05 14.01
CA THR A 90 -4.14 1.28 13.84
C THR A 90 -4.81 0.13 13.11
N GLN A 91 -4.17 -0.45 12.10
CA GLN A 91 -4.70 -1.64 11.42
C GLN A 91 -4.82 -2.84 12.36
N LYS A 92 -3.85 -3.06 13.25
CA LYS A 92 -3.95 -4.11 14.29
C LYS A 92 -5.12 -3.87 15.25
N GLN A 93 -5.41 -2.63 15.61
CA GLN A 93 -6.56 -2.29 16.45
C GLN A 93 -7.88 -2.56 15.71
N LEU A 94 -7.96 -2.18 14.43
CA LEU A 94 -9.13 -2.47 13.60
C LEU A 94 -9.39 -3.97 13.48
N ALA A 95 -8.35 -4.78 13.27
CA ALA A 95 -8.48 -6.23 13.22
C ALA A 95 -9.08 -6.80 14.51
N ARG A 96 -8.60 -6.36 15.68
CA ARG A 96 -9.17 -6.78 16.97
C ARG A 96 -10.64 -6.37 17.12
N HIS A 97 -10.99 -5.17 16.64
CA HIS A 97 -12.37 -4.71 16.72
C HIS A 97 -13.31 -5.52 15.82
N VAL A 98 -12.84 -5.93 14.64
CA VAL A 98 -13.56 -6.86 13.77
C VAL A 98 -13.73 -8.22 14.47
N ASP A 99 -12.68 -8.77 15.08
CA ASP A 99 -12.77 -10.04 15.82
C ASP A 99 -13.77 -9.96 16.99
N ASP A 100 -13.81 -8.83 17.72
CA ASP A 100 -14.76 -8.64 18.81
C ASP A 100 -16.21 -8.46 18.30
N THR A 101 -16.37 -7.86 17.13
CA THR A 101 -17.68 -7.76 16.46
C THR A 101 -18.16 -9.12 15.99
N ASP A 102 -17.27 -9.98 15.50
CA ASP A 102 -17.59 -11.35 15.08
C ASP A 102 -18.07 -12.19 16.27
N LYS A 103 -17.37 -12.12 17.42
CA LYS A 103 -17.83 -12.74 18.67
C LYS A 103 -19.20 -12.23 19.11
N LEU A 104 -19.47 -10.93 18.95
CA LEU A 104 -20.77 -10.37 19.30
C LEU A 104 -21.87 -10.93 18.37
N LEU A 105 -21.57 -11.12 17.09
CA LEU A 105 -22.47 -11.74 16.13
C LEU A 105 -22.75 -13.20 16.50
N ASP A 106 -21.75 -13.97 16.91
CA ASP A 106 -21.92 -15.33 17.43
C ASP A 106 -22.87 -15.39 18.64
N VAL A 107 -22.70 -14.44 19.57
CA VAL A 107 -23.60 -14.31 20.74
C VAL A 107 -25.02 -13.99 20.28
N TRP A 108 -25.21 -13.05 19.36
CA TRP A 108 -26.53 -12.74 18.80
C TRP A 108 -27.17 -13.94 18.10
N SER A 109 -26.40 -14.70 17.34
CA SER A 109 -26.86 -15.94 16.69
C SER A 109 -27.35 -16.95 17.73
N THR A 110 -26.60 -17.12 18.81
CA THR A 110 -26.99 -18.00 19.93
C THR A 110 -28.27 -17.52 20.62
N ILE A 111 -28.40 -16.21 20.87
CA ILE A 111 -29.61 -15.63 21.44
C ILE A 111 -30.81 -15.86 20.53
N LEU A 112 -30.66 -15.69 19.21
CA LEU A 112 -31.73 -15.94 18.25
C LEU A 112 -32.13 -17.42 18.23
N GLU A 113 -31.16 -18.34 18.24
CA GLU A 113 -31.44 -19.78 18.28
C GLU A 113 -32.19 -20.18 19.57
N THR A 114 -31.75 -19.67 20.73
CA THR A 114 -32.44 -19.92 22.00
C THR A 114 -33.85 -19.31 22.01
N THR A 115 -34.02 -18.10 21.47
CA THR A 115 -35.32 -17.45 21.37
C THR A 115 -36.26 -18.24 20.48
N GLU A 116 -35.78 -18.77 19.35
CA GLU A 116 -36.58 -19.64 18.49
C GLU A 116 -36.97 -20.94 19.20
N LYS A 117 -36.05 -21.57 19.95
CA LYS A 117 -36.36 -22.75 20.77
C LYS A 117 -37.46 -22.46 21.79
N TYR A 118 -37.37 -21.33 22.50
CA TYR A 118 -38.40 -20.90 23.45
C TYR A 118 -39.74 -20.63 22.78
N LYS A 119 -39.74 -19.94 21.63
CA LYS A 119 -40.95 -19.70 20.84
C LYS A 119 -41.63 -21.01 20.45
N ARG A 120 -40.87 -21.97 19.90
CA ARG A 120 -41.39 -23.30 19.54
C ARG A 120 -41.90 -24.10 20.74
N LEU A 121 -41.30 -23.91 21.93
CA LEU A 121 -41.76 -24.55 23.17
C LEU A 121 -43.11 -23.99 23.62
N ILE A 122 -43.30 -22.67 23.56
CA ILE A 122 -44.54 -21.99 23.95
C ILE A 122 -45.66 -22.27 22.93
N GLU A 123 -45.34 -22.25 21.64
CA GLU A 123 -46.28 -22.51 20.54
C GLU A 123 -46.54 -24.02 20.33
N GLY A 124 -45.75 -24.89 20.95
CA GLY A 124 -45.85 -26.33 20.83
C GLY A 124 -47.06 -26.90 21.60
N PRO A 125 -47.86 -27.83 21.04
CA PRO A 125 -49.05 -28.39 21.71
C PRO A 125 -48.76 -29.26 22.96
N THR A 126 -47.50 -29.38 23.37
CA THR A 126 -47.00 -30.41 24.29
C THR A 126 -46.61 -29.89 25.66
N TRP A 127 -46.59 -28.57 25.89
CA TRP A 127 -46.16 -28.02 27.18
C TRP A 127 -47.18 -28.25 28.31
N GLU A 128 -48.47 -28.34 28.02
CA GLU A 128 -49.53 -28.62 29.02
C GLU A 128 -49.69 -30.12 29.37
N LYS A 129 -49.15 -31.06 28.59
CA LYS A 129 -49.51 -32.50 28.72
C LYS A 129 -48.58 -33.34 29.58
N LYS A 130 -47.51 -32.78 30.12
CA LYS A 130 -46.53 -33.56 30.89
C LYS A 130 -46.75 -33.60 32.40
N GLU A 131 -47.69 -32.80 32.94
CA GLU A 131 -47.99 -32.78 34.37
C GLU A 131 -49.23 -33.60 34.78
N GLU A 132 -50.04 -34.11 33.84
CA GLU A 132 -51.29 -34.84 34.18
C GLU A 132 -51.18 -36.38 34.22
N ASN A 133 -50.03 -36.99 33.90
CA ASN A 133 -49.87 -38.46 33.94
C ASN A 133 -49.02 -38.94 35.13
N GLY A 134 -49.32 -38.39 36.31
CA GLY A 134 -48.60 -38.68 37.55
C GLY A 134 -49.49 -38.80 38.78
N GLN A 135 -50.69 -39.38 38.68
CA GLN A 135 -51.38 -40.08 39.79
C GLN A 135 -52.60 -40.87 39.31
#